data_AF-A0A2Z4W9N4-F1
#
_entry.id   AF-A0A2Z4W9N4-F1
#
_cell.length_a   1.000
_cell.length_b   1.000
_cell.length_c   1.000
_cell.angle_alpha   90.00
_cell.angle_beta   90.00
_cell.angle_gamma   90.00
#
_symmetry.space_group_name_H-M   'P 1'
#
loop_
_entity.id
_entity.type
_entity.pdbx_description
1 polymer ?
#
loop_
_entity_poly.entity_id
_entity_poly.type
_entity_poly.pdbx_seq_one_letter_code
_entity_poly.pdbx_strand_id
1 'polypeptide(L)'
;MKKEFKDVFSYNYDTDKTAYMNWRLDKNTKISNMISIANGYIQSSIMLLESVIKDNRGKRADVIIFPIVFNANHGIEVYLKSILWSLNILLDNDHKAEGKHDIKQIFQDVKAKMEHFEKNKHIKREFKNMTENLEQYIEELDEKLNKTSKNGKYRDNMDFSRYPFNVKYENHFYVDELDNVVVDLENFLERLKEIGKNLDSISRRYLYEFLDPIGKEV
;
A
#
# COMPACT_ATOMS: atom_id res chain seq x y z
N MET A 1 32.28 -31.98 6.14
CA MET A 1 31.63 -31.38 7.32
C MET A 1 30.31 -30.77 6.88
N LYS A 2 29.15 -31.18 7.42
CA LYS A 2 27.86 -30.57 7.09
C LYS A 2 27.80 -29.20 7.77
N LYS A 3 27.49 -28.16 7.00
CA LYS A 3 27.22 -26.83 7.55
C LYS A 3 25.86 -26.86 8.23
N GLU A 4 25.81 -26.70 9.53
CA GLU A 4 24.56 -26.46 10.26
C GLU A 4 24.20 -24.98 10.17
N PHE A 5 22.96 -24.71 9.78
CA PHE A 5 22.42 -23.35 9.71
C PHE A 5 21.69 -23.04 11.02
N LYS A 6 21.88 -21.84 11.53
CA LYS A 6 21.10 -21.29 12.63
C LYS A 6 19.68 -20.95 12.16
N ASP A 7 18.72 -21.05 13.05
CA ASP A 7 17.34 -20.59 12.81
C ASP A 7 17.28 -19.11 12.43
N VAL A 8 16.41 -18.77 11.46
CA VAL A 8 16.19 -17.39 10.99
C VAL A 8 15.58 -16.51 12.09
N PHE A 9 14.64 -17.05 12.87
CA PHE A 9 13.98 -16.36 13.98
C PHE A 9 14.78 -16.45 15.26
N SER A 10 16.04 -16.02 15.20
CA SER A 10 16.95 -16.00 16.34
C SER A 10 17.82 -14.74 16.33
N TYR A 11 18.34 -14.37 17.50
CA TYR A 11 19.21 -13.19 17.63
C TYR A 11 20.51 -13.34 16.84
N ASN A 12 20.98 -12.27 16.21
CA ASN A 12 22.39 -12.18 15.85
C ASN A 12 23.20 -11.83 17.12
N TYR A 13 24.47 -12.23 17.19
CA TYR A 13 25.36 -11.78 18.26
C TYR A 13 25.51 -10.25 18.26
N ASP A 14 25.50 -9.67 17.06
CA ASP A 14 25.49 -8.23 16.82
C ASP A 14 24.04 -7.72 16.76
N THR A 15 23.67 -6.86 17.70
CA THR A 15 22.30 -6.32 17.79
C THR A 15 21.91 -5.48 16.58
N ASP A 16 22.88 -4.82 15.92
CA ASP A 16 22.63 -4.00 14.71
C ASP A 16 22.33 -4.87 13.48
N LYS A 17 22.62 -6.18 13.58
CA LYS A 17 22.26 -7.20 12.58
C LYS A 17 21.00 -7.96 12.95
N THR A 18 20.26 -7.53 13.97
CA THR A 18 18.98 -8.13 14.39
C THR A 18 17.82 -7.20 14.08
N ALA A 19 16.83 -7.70 13.33
CA ALA A 19 15.55 -7.04 13.15
C ALA A 19 14.51 -7.59 14.15
N TYR A 20 13.67 -6.72 14.69
CA TYR A 20 12.70 -7.04 15.73
C TYR A 20 11.28 -6.85 15.18
N MET A 21 10.58 -7.94 14.87
CA MET A 21 9.28 -7.89 14.20
C MET A 21 8.21 -7.12 14.98
N ASN A 22 8.27 -7.15 16.31
CA ASN A 22 7.29 -6.52 17.20
C ASN A 22 7.77 -5.20 17.84
N TRP A 23 8.97 -4.71 17.53
CA TRP A 23 9.52 -3.53 18.21
C TRP A 23 8.72 -2.25 17.98
N ARG A 24 8.05 -2.16 16.82
CA ARG A 24 7.19 -1.03 16.46
C ARG A 24 5.70 -1.35 16.60
N LEU A 25 5.35 -2.50 17.18
CA LEU A 25 3.97 -2.97 17.28
C LEU A 25 3.54 -3.13 18.73
N ASP A 26 2.29 -2.83 19.03
CA ASP A 26 1.70 -3.02 20.35
C ASP A 26 0.40 -3.84 20.29
N LYS A 27 0.19 -4.71 21.27
CA LYS A 27 -0.96 -5.65 21.28
C LYS A 27 -2.33 -4.96 21.33
N ASN A 28 -2.39 -3.72 21.80
CA ASN A 28 -3.61 -2.97 22.04
C ASN A 28 -3.85 -1.85 21.01
N THR A 29 -2.96 -1.64 20.03
CA THR A 29 -3.10 -0.53 19.06
C THR A 29 -3.16 -1.02 17.62
N LYS A 30 -4.30 -1.56 17.20
CA LYS A 30 -4.40 -2.28 15.90
C LYS A 30 -4.22 -1.35 14.71
N ILE A 31 -4.81 -0.16 14.75
CA ILE A 31 -4.64 0.84 13.66
C ILE A 31 -3.19 1.33 13.60
N SER A 32 -2.55 1.60 14.75
CA SER A 32 -1.14 2.00 14.79
C SER A 32 -0.21 0.91 14.22
N ASN A 33 -0.50 -0.36 14.51
CA ASN A 33 0.22 -1.49 13.93
C ASN A 33 0.08 -1.53 12.40
N MET A 34 -1.13 -1.31 11.87
CA MET A 34 -1.37 -1.25 10.43
C MET A 34 -0.58 -0.12 9.77
N ILE A 35 -0.58 1.08 10.36
CA ILE A 35 0.23 2.23 9.89
C ILE A 35 1.72 1.85 9.86
N SER A 36 2.22 1.21 10.91
CA SER A 36 3.63 0.78 10.99
C SER A 36 4.00 -0.25 9.93
N ILE A 37 3.13 -1.22 9.67
CA ILE A 37 3.31 -2.24 8.62
C ILE A 37 3.23 -1.61 7.22
N ALA A 38 2.24 -0.74 6.99
CA ALA A 38 2.07 -0.01 5.71
C ALA A 38 3.32 0.80 5.36
N ASN A 39 3.86 1.53 6.34
CA ASN A 39 5.12 2.26 6.18
C ASN A 39 6.26 1.32 5.78
N GLY A 40 6.38 0.15 6.41
CA GLY A 40 7.39 -0.85 6.06
C GLY A 40 7.33 -1.28 4.59
N TYR A 41 6.13 -1.55 4.08
CA TYR A 41 5.93 -1.89 2.67
C TYR A 41 6.32 -0.75 1.72
N ILE A 42 5.86 0.47 1.99
CA ILE A 42 6.22 1.64 1.17
C ILE A 42 7.73 1.89 1.18
N GLN A 43 8.37 1.89 2.36
CA GLN A 43 9.82 2.07 2.49
C GLN A 43 10.59 1.00 1.76
N SER A 44 10.17 -0.27 1.84
CA SER A 44 10.83 -1.36 1.10
C SER A 44 10.79 -1.15 -0.41
N SER A 45 9.67 -0.65 -0.95
CA SER A 45 9.51 -0.36 -2.37
C SER A 45 10.39 0.83 -2.80
N ILE A 46 10.41 1.90 -2.01
CA ILE A 46 11.30 3.06 -2.21
C ILE A 46 12.78 2.64 -2.22
N MET A 47 13.23 1.86 -1.23
CA MET A 47 14.62 1.41 -1.14
C MET A 47 15.02 0.54 -2.34
N LEU A 48 14.11 -0.32 -2.82
CA LEU A 48 14.34 -1.14 -4.00
C LEU A 48 14.42 -0.29 -5.27
N LEU A 49 13.50 0.67 -5.46
CA LEU A 49 13.51 1.62 -6.58
C LEU A 49 14.83 2.42 -6.61
N GLU A 50 15.22 3.03 -5.50
CA GLU A 50 16.48 3.76 -5.38
C GLU A 50 17.68 2.87 -5.73
N SER A 51 17.66 1.61 -5.29
CA SER A 51 18.73 0.66 -5.61
C SER A 51 18.83 0.35 -7.11
N VAL A 52 17.72 0.16 -7.83
CA VAL A 52 17.79 -0.17 -9.27
C VAL A 52 17.94 1.05 -10.16
N ILE A 53 17.46 2.21 -9.75
CA ILE A 53 17.76 3.48 -10.44
C ILE A 53 19.26 3.74 -10.38
N LYS A 54 19.88 3.50 -9.22
CA LYS A 54 21.33 3.65 -9.04
C LYS A 54 22.16 2.66 -9.87
N ASP A 55 21.72 1.41 -9.98
CA ASP A 55 22.42 0.37 -10.76
C ASP A 55 21.46 -0.64 -11.39
N ASN A 56 21.10 -0.40 -12.65
CA ASN A 56 20.31 -1.32 -13.48
C ASN A 56 21.16 -2.15 -14.46
N ARG A 57 22.46 -2.36 -14.18
CA ARG A 57 23.28 -3.24 -15.03
C ARG A 57 22.68 -4.65 -15.05
N GLY A 58 22.68 -5.28 -16.22
CA GLY A 58 22.06 -6.58 -16.41
C GLY A 58 20.54 -6.58 -16.23
N LYS A 59 19.88 -5.41 -16.29
CA LYS A 59 18.42 -5.27 -16.24
C LYS A 59 17.78 -5.85 -14.98
N ARG A 60 18.42 -5.60 -13.83
CA ARG A 60 17.92 -6.03 -12.50
C ARG A 60 16.52 -5.49 -12.20
N ALA A 61 16.18 -4.31 -12.70
CA ALA A 61 14.85 -3.72 -12.55
C ALA A 61 13.75 -4.64 -13.10
N ASP A 62 13.99 -5.29 -14.24
CA ASP A 62 13.01 -6.15 -14.91
C ASP A 62 12.64 -7.37 -14.04
N VAL A 63 13.55 -7.80 -13.16
CA VAL A 63 13.32 -8.91 -12.21
C VAL A 63 12.57 -8.42 -10.97
N ILE A 64 12.92 -7.24 -10.45
CA ILE A 64 12.41 -6.77 -9.15
C ILE A 64 11.23 -5.81 -9.27
N ILE A 65 10.80 -5.43 -10.48
CA ILE A 65 9.67 -4.52 -10.66
C ILE A 65 8.38 -5.09 -10.06
N PHE A 66 8.16 -6.41 -10.16
CA PHE A 66 7.02 -7.08 -9.58
C PHE A 66 6.94 -6.95 -8.05
N PRO A 67 7.98 -7.31 -7.26
CA PRO A 67 7.96 -7.09 -5.82
C PRO A 67 7.92 -5.60 -5.43
N ILE A 68 8.52 -4.69 -6.20
CA ILE A 68 8.40 -3.23 -5.96
C ILE A 68 6.93 -2.80 -6.03
N VAL A 69 6.24 -3.15 -7.12
CA VAL A 69 4.84 -2.79 -7.34
C VAL A 69 3.92 -3.48 -6.32
N PHE A 70 4.18 -4.74 -5.99
CA PHE A 70 3.45 -5.46 -4.95
C PHE A 70 3.54 -4.72 -3.60
N ASN A 71 4.77 -4.38 -3.16
CA ASN A 71 4.98 -3.68 -1.89
C ASN A 71 4.35 -2.29 -1.91
N ALA A 72 4.44 -1.55 -3.02
CA ALA A 72 3.81 -0.24 -3.15
C ALA A 72 2.28 -0.33 -3.00
N ASN A 73 1.64 -1.20 -3.79
CA ASN A 73 0.19 -1.39 -3.77
C ASN A 73 -0.31 -1.88 -2.41
N HIS A 74 0.39 -2.85 -1.82
CA HIS A 74 -0.01 -3.38 -0.53
C HIS A 74 0.18 -2.36 0.60
N GLY A 75 1.26 -1.57 0.57
CA GLY A 75 1.45 -0.46 1.50
C GLY A 75 0.31 0.57 1.42
N ILE A 76 -0.08 0.97 0.20
CA ILE A 76 -1.22 1.86 -0.05
C ILE A 76 -2.52 1.27 0.51
N GLU A 77 -2.79 -0.01 0.21
CA GLU A 77 -3.98 -0.72 0.68
C GLU A 77 -4.07 -0.73 2.22
N VAL A 78 -2.98 -1.07 2.91
CA VAL A 78 -2.96 -1.11 4.39
C VAL A 78 -3.14 0.28 4.98
N TYR A 79 -2.52 1.32 4.39
CA TYR A 79 -2.76 2.71 4.80
C TYR A 79 -4.23 3.10 4.64
N LEU A 80 -4.82 2.86 3.47
CA LEU A 80 -6.22 3.21 3.22
C LEU A 80 -7.19 2.46 4.16
N LYS A 81 -6.93 1.18 4.43
CA LYS A 81 -7.70 0.41 5.43
C LYS A 81 -7.55 0.98 6.84
N SER A 82 -6.36 1.44 7.22
CA SER A 82 -6.15 2.10 8.52
C SER A 82 -6.96 3.40 8.64
N ILE A 83 -6.96 4.23 7.58
CA ILE A 83 -7.73 5.48 7.52
C ILE A 83 -9.24 5.20 7.57
N LEU A 84 -9.70 4.24 6.77
CA LEU A 84 -11.11 3.85 6.71
C LEU A 84 -11.60 3.33 8.05
N TRP A 85 -10.80 2.50 8.72
CA TRP A 85 -11.14 2.01 10.06
C TRP A 85 -11.23 3.16 11.06
N SER A 86 -10.28 4.10 11.02
CA SER A 86 -10.36 5.29 11.88
C SER A 86 -11.63 6.08 11.67
N LEU A 87 -11.97 6.38 10.42
CA LEU A 87 -13.17 7.13 10.06
C LEU A 87 -14.47 6.39 10.43
N ASN A 88 -14.50 5.06 10.30
CA ASN A 88 -15.66 4.27 10.70
C ASN A 88 -15.95 4.38 12.20
N ILE A 89 -14.91 4.29 13.04
CA ILE A 89 -15.04 4.47 14.50
C ILE A 89 -15.50 5.89 14.83
N LEU A 90 -14.96 6.91 14.15
CA LEU A 90 -15.33 8.31 14.36
C LEU A 90 -16.76 8.63 13.94
N LEU A 91 -17.33 7.84 13.04
CA LEU A 91 -18.70 7.99 12.54
C LEU A 91 -19.69 7.03 13.22
N ASP A 92 -19.29 6.36 14.31
CA ASP A 92 -20.04 5.32 15.03
C ASP A 92 -20.64 4.25 14.09
N ASN A 93 -19.93 3.97 12.98
CA ASN A 93 -20.18 2.81 12.14
C ASN A 93 -19.25 1.71 12.66
N ASP A 94 -19.73 0.81 13.54
CA ASP A 94 -18.96 -0.31 14.14
C ASP A 94 -18.38 -1.33 13.14
N HIS A 95 -18.33 -1.00 11.85
CA HIS A 95 -17.76 -1.81 10.79
C HIS A 95 -16.26 -1.60 10.70
N LYS A 96 -15.51 -2.69 10.92
CA LYS A 96 -14.12 -2.78 10.46
C LYS A 96 -14.07 -2.62 8.94
N ALA A 97 -12.91 -2.20 8.42
CA ALA A 97 -12.60 -2.29 7.00
C ALA A 97 -12.41 -3.76 6.57
N GLU A 98 -13.46 -4.59 6.70
CA GLU A 98 -13.49 -6.00 6.30
C GLU A 98 -14.26 -6.13 4.98
N GLY A 99 -13.60 -6.58 3.92
CA GLY A 99 -14.20 -6.80 2.60
C GLY A 99 -13.18 -7.09 1.50
N LYS A 100 -13.63 -7.74 0.41
CA LYS A 100 -12.89 -7.92 -0.85
C LYS A 100 -12.94 -6.63 -1.68
N HIS A 101 -12.45 -5.54 -1.12
CA HIS A 101 -12.36 -4.27 -1.83
C HIS A 101 -10.95 -4.15 -2.42
N ASP A 102 -10.85 -3.90 -3.73
CA ASP A 102 -9.60 -3.46 -4.32
C ASP A 102 -9.24 -2.04 -3.85
N ILE A 103 -8.02 -1.60 -4.14
CA ILE A 103 -7.48 -0.30 -3.71
C ILE A 103 -8.37 0.87 -4.16
N LYS A 104 -8.95 0.80 -5.36
CA LYS A 104 -9.82 1.87 -5.88
C LYS A 104 -11.08 1.98 -5.05
N GLN A 105 -11.74 0.86 -4.77
CA GLN A 105 -12.95 0.85 -3.96
C GLN A 105 -12.69 1.35 -2.53
N ILE A 106 -11.61 0.88 -1.89
CA ILE A 106 -11.23 1.35 -0.56
C ILE A 106 -10.99 2.86 -0.56
N PHE A 107 -10.30 3.39 -1.60
CA PHE A 107 -10.05 4.83 -1.70
C PHE A 107 -11.35 5.64 -1.88
N GLN A 108 -12.31 5.17 -2.67
CA GLN A 108 -13.62 5.82 -2.78
C GLN A 108 -14.38 5.84 -1.46
N ASP A 109 -14.33 4.75 -0.70
CA ASP A 109 -14.94 4.68 0.63
C ASP A 109 -14.27 5.65 1.61
N VAL A 110 -12.94 5.74 1.60
CA VAL A 110 -12.20 6.74 2.39
C VAL A 110 -12.65 8.15 2.03
N LYS A 111 -12.74 8.49 0.74
CA LYS A 111 -13.21 9.82 0.29
C LYS A 111 -14.62 10.10 0.79
N ALA A 112 -15.55 9.15 0.65
CA ALA A 112 -16.94 9.32 1.08
C ALA A 112 -17.06 9.50 2.60
N LYS A 113 -16.31 8.70 3.38
CA LYS A 113 -16.30 8.81 4.85
C LYS A 113 -15.63 10.09 5.32
N MET A 114 -14.53 10.50 4.69
CA MET A 114 -13.87 11.78 4.97
C MET A 114 -14.82 12.96 4.69
N GLU A 115 -15.51 12.96 3.55
CA GLU A 115 -16.49 13.99 3.19
C GLU A 115 -17.65 14.09 4.20
N HIS A 116 -18.05 12.96 4.78
CA HIS A 116 -19.11 12.91 5.79
C HIS A 116 -18.63 13.37 7.18
N PHE A 117 -17.44 12.94 7.59
CA PHE A 117 -16.85 13.27 8.90
C PHE A 117 -16.39 14.73 8.96
N GLU A 118 -15.59 15.16 7.99
CA GLU A 118 -15.01 16.51 7.99
C GLU A 118 -16.05 17.55 7.58
N LYS A 119 -16.23 18.58 8.40
CA LYS A 119 -17.12 19.71 8.09
C LYS A 119 -16.36 20.94 7.57
N ASN A 120 -15.06 21.00 7.82
CA ASN A 120 -14.23 22.14 7.45
C ASN A 120 -13.81 22.06 5.97
N LYS A 121 -14.22 23.07 5.18
CA LYS A 121 -13.90 23.15 3.74
C LYS A 121 -12.40 23.20 3.44
N HIS A 122 -11.60 23.80 4.32
CA HIS A 122 -10.14 23.84 4.14
C HIS A 122 -9.54 22.44 4.23
N ILE A 123 -9.94 21.67 5.25
CA ILE A 123 -9.46 20.30 5.47
C ILE A 123 -9.85 19.40 4.28
N LYS A 124 -11.08 19.52 3.78
CA LYS A 124 -11.51 18.77 2.58
C LYS A 124 -10.64 19.08 1.37
N ARG A 125 -10.32 20.35 1.15
CA ARG A 125 -9.43 20.78 0.06
C ARG A 125 -8.01 20.26 0.25
N GLU A 126 -7.49 20.32 1.46
CA GLU A 126 -6.17 19.79 1.80
C GLU A 126 -6.10 18.28 1.56
N PHE A 127 -7.09 17.51 2.03
CA PHE A 127 -7.20 16.08 1.75
C PHE A 127 -7.17 15.81 0.25
N LYS A 128 -8.01 16.51 -0.54
CA LYS A 128 -8.05 16.35 -1.99
C LYS A 128 -6.68 16.59 -2.63
N ASN A 129 -5.99 17.66 -2.25
CA ASN A 129 -4.66 17.97 -2.76
C ASN A 129 -3.65 16.88 -2.37
N MET A 130 -3.67 16.41 -1.12
CA MET A 130 -2.76 15.37 -0.63
C MET A 130 -2.99 14.02 -1.32
N THR A 131 -4.20 13.75 -1.79
CA THR A 131 -4.55 12.47 -2.43
C THR A 131 -4.61 12.53 -3.95
N GLU A 132 -4.33 13.68 -4.58
CA GLU A 132 -4.43 13.84 -6.04
C GLU A 132 -3.49 12.88 -6.79
N ASN A 133 -2.22 12.79 -6.37
CA ASN A 133 -1.26 11.87 -6.95
C ASN A 133 -1.67 10.39 -6.78
N LEU A 134 -2.21 10.04 -5.60
CA LEU A 134 -2.74 8.71 -5.31
C LEU A 134 -3.94 8.38 -6.21
N GLU A 135 -4.86 9.31 -6.39
CA GLU A 135 -6.03 9.14 -7.25
C GLU A 135 -5.60 8.86 -8.69
N GLN A 136 -4.70 9.68 -9.23
CA GLN A 136 -4.14 9.45 -10.58
C GLN A 136 -3.43 8.10 -10.70
N TYR A 137 -2.76 7.63 -9.64
CA TYR A 137 -2.04 6.34 -9.65
C TYR A 137 -3.02 5.17 -9.68
N ILE A 138 -4.06 5.25 -8.86
CA ILE A 138 -5.14 4.25 -8.80
C ILE A 138 -5.90 4.20 -10.13
N GLU A 139 -6.16 5.35 -10.75
CA GLU A 139 -6.84 5.42 -12.06
C GLU A 139 -5.99 4.78 -13.16
N GLU A 140 -4.70 5.10 -13.24
CA GLU A 140 -3.77 4.46 -14.17
C GLU A 140 -3.71 2.93 -13.99
N LEU A 141 -3.65 2.48 -12.73
CA LEU A 141 -3.62 1.07 -12.38
C LEU A 141 -4.93 0.37 -12.79
N ASP A 142 -6.07 0.97 -12.48
CA ASP A 142 -7.39 0.44 -12.83
C ASP A 142 -7.60 0.37 -14.35
N GLU A 143 -7.11 1.35 -15.12
CA GLU A 143 -7.12 1.31 -16.59
C GLU A 143 -6.32 0.13 -17.14
N LYS A 144 -5.12 -0.12 -16.60
CA LYS A 144 -4.28 -1.26 -17.00
C LYS A 144 -4.92 -2.59 -16.66
N LEU A 145 -5.52 -2.69 -15.47
CA LEU A 145 -6.16 -3.93 -15.00
C LEU A 145 -7.49 -4.18 -15.73
N ASN A 146 -8.33 -3.18 -15.97
CA ASN A 146 -9.63 -3.36 -16.63
C ASN A 146 -9.51 -3.80 -18.10
N LYS A 147 -8.45 -3.39 -18.81
CA LYS A 147 -8.17 -3.87 -20.17
C LYS A 147 -8.06 -5.40 -20.27
N THR A 148 -7.82 -6.10 -19.16
CA THR A 148 -7.73 -7.57 -19.15
C THR A 148 -9.09 -8.29 -19.07
N SER A 149 -10.17 -7.61 -18.66
CA SER A 149 -11.48 -8.27 -18.54
C SER A 149 -12.22 -8.32 -19.88
N LYS A 150 -11.87 -9.30 -20.73
CA LYS A 150 -12.51 -9.55 -22.04
C LYS A 150 -14.03 -9.78 -21.98
N ASN A 151 -14.60 -10.01 -20.79
CA ASN A 151 -16.02 -10.37 -20.61
C ASN A 151 -16.86 -9.28 -19.90
N GLY A 152 -16.36 -8.05 -19.76
CA GLY A 152 -17.13 -6.93 -19.19
C GLY A 152 -17.51 -7.06 -17.71
N LYS A 153 -16.98 -8.07 -17.00
CA LYS A 153 -17.15 -8.21 -15.54
C LYS A 153 -15.96 -7.57 -14.84
N TYR A 154 -16.22 -6.64 -13.92
CA TYR A 154 -15.19 -6.08 -13.05
C TYR A 154 -14.46 -7.22 -12.31
N ARG A 155 -13.13 -7.19 -12.33
CA ARG A 155 -12.29 -8.17 -11.64
C ARG A 155 -11.20 -7.44 -10.89
N ASP A 156 -11.10 -7.72 -9.61
CA ASP A 156 -9.93 -7.38 -8.82
C ASP A 156 -8.76 -8.25 -9.29
N ASN A 157 -7.89 -7.65 -10.11
CA ASN A 157 -6.68 -8.27 -10.67
C ASN A 157 -5.42 -7.69 -10.01
N MET A 158 -5.52 -7.24 -8.75
CA MET A 158 -4.40 -6.67 -8.00
C MET A 158 -3.29 -7.70 -7.71
N ASP A 159 -3.55 -8.98 -7.96
CA ASP A 159 -2.59 -10.09 -7.91
C ASP A 159 -1.57 -10.11 -9.07
N PHE A 160 -1.68 -9.21 -10.06
CA PHE A 160 -0.79 -9.14 -11.23
C PHE A 160 0.70 -9.03 -10.91
N SER A 161 1.03 -8.45 -9.75
CA SER A 161 2.40 -8.27 -9.27
C SER A 161 2.97 -9.52 -8.59
N ARG A 162 2.15 -10.56 -8.36
CA ARG A 162 2.53 -11.81 -7.70
C ARG A 162 2.53 -12.99 -8.66
N TYR A 163 1.57 -13.02 -9.57
CA TYR A 163 1.38 -14.12 -10.52
C TYR A 163 1.22 -13.56 -11.93
N PRO A 164 1.65 -14.29 -12.97
CA PRO A 164 1.45 -13.90 -14.37
C PRO A 164 0.01 -14.14 -14.87
N PHE A 165 -0.84 -14.75 -14.05
CA PHE A 165 -2.24 -15.02 -14.34
C PHE A 165 -3.11 -14.88 -13.07
N ASN A 166 -4.39 -14.65 -13.28
CA ASN A 166 -5.38 -14.55 -12.21
C ASN A 166 -5.86 -15.94 -11.72
N VAL A 167 -6.77 -15.95 -10.74
CA VAL A 167 -7.37 -17.19 -10.18
C VAL A 167 -8.09 -18.09 -11.18
N LYS A 168 -8.36 -17.62 -12.41
CA LYS A 168 -8.93 -18.40 -13.52
C LYS A 168 -7.89 -18.80 -14.56
N TYR A 169 -6.61 -18.60 -14.28
CA TYR A 169 -5.50 -18.84 -15.19
C TYR A 169 -5.56 -18.00 -16.48
N GLU A 170 -6.22 -16.85 -16.43
CA GLU A 170 -6.14 -15.86 -17.51
C GLU A 170 -4.93 -14.95 -17.25
N ASN A 171 -4.14 -14.72 -18.30
CA ASN A 171 -2.95 -13.87 -18.27
C ASN A 171 -3.26 -12.43 -17.81
N HIS A 172 -2.31 -11.83 -17.08
CA HIS A 172 -2.34 -10.38 -16.82
C HIS A 172 -1.85 -9.58 -18.04
N PHE A 173 -2.16 -8.28 -18.02
CA PHE A 173 -1.98 -7.37 -19.15
C PHE A 173 -0.58 -7.38 -19.76
N TYR A 174 0.48 -7.64 -19.00
CA TYR A 174 1.85 -7.63 -19.53
C TYR A 174 2.26 -8.93 -20.24
N VAL A 175 1.49 -10.01 -20.12
CA VAL A 175 1.83 -11.31 -20.73
C VAL A 175 1.27 -11.43 -22.14
N ASP A 176 0.09 -10.84 -22.40
CA ASP A 176 -0.60 -10.92 -23.69
C ASP A 176 -0.13 -9.86 -24.71
N GLU A 177 0.71 -8.90 -24.30
CA GLU A 177 1.15 -7.78 -25.15
C GLU A 177 2.32 -8.16 -26.05
N LEU A 178 2.29 -7.70 -27.31
CA LEU A 178 3.39 -7.88 -28.26
C LEU A 178 4.54 -6.89 -27.99
N ASP A 179 4.20 -5.70 -27.50
CA ASP A 179 5.15 -4.66 -27.14
C ASP A 179 5.53 -4.71 -25.66
N ASN A 180 6.66 -4.10 -25.31
CA ASN A 180 7.11 -4.02 -23.92
C ASN A 180 6.15 -3.16 -23.08
N VAL A 181 5.61 -3.75 -22.01
CA VAL A 181 4.98 -3.00 -20.93
C VAL A 181 6.07 -2.50 -19.99
N VAL A 182 6.18 -1.18 -19.87
CA VAL A 182 7.28 -0.52 -19.12
C VAL A 182 6.76 0.21 -17.88
N VAL A 183 7.65 0.38 -16.91
CA VAL A 183 7.44 1.26 -15.74
C VAL A 183 8.59 2.26 -15.70
N ASP A 184 8.25 3.55 -15.66
CA ASP A 184 9.22 4.61 -15.42
C ASP A 184 9.61 4.61 -13.93
N LEU A 185 10.83 4.16 -13.63
CA LEU A 185 11.29 3.97 -12.25
C LEU A 185 11.47 5.29 -11.51
N GLU A 186 11.92 6.35 -12.18
CA GLU A 186 12.17 7.65 -11.55
C GLU A 186 10.84 8.32 -11.21
N ASN A 187 9.91 8.36 -12.17
CA ASN A 187 8.56 8.86 -11.92
C ASN A 187 7.84 8.02 -10.85
N PHE A 188 7.99 6.69 -10.88
CA PHE A 188 7.37 5.84 -9.86
C PHE A 188 7.93 6.12 -8.46
N LEU A 189 9.25 6.32 -8.33
CA LEU A 189 9.88 6.69 -7.07
C LEU A 189 9.35 8.03 -6.53
N GLU A 190 9.28 9.06 -7.37
CA GLU A 190 8.79 10.37 -6.98
C GLU A 190 7.33 10.30 -6.50
N ARG A 191 6.47 9.63 -7.28
CA ARG A 191 5.06 9.46 -6.92
C ARG A 191 4.90 8.67 -5.62
N LEU A 192 5.64 7.58 -5.47
CA LEU A 192 5.52 6.72 -4.29
C LEU A 192 5.99 7.42 -3.01
N LYS A 193 7.04 8.25 -3.09
CA LYS A 193 7.49 9.08 -1.96
C LYS A 193 6.41 10.04 -1.48
N GLU A 194 5.75 10.73 -2.41
CA GLU A 194 4.66 11.65 -2.08
C GLU A 194 3.44 10.91 -1.53
N ILE A 195 2.98 9.87 -2.23
CA ILE A 195 1.84 9.04 -1.82
C ILE A 195 2.07 8.48 -0.40
N GLY A 196 3.25 7.90 -0.16
CA GLY A 196 3.62 7.33 1.13
C GLY A 196 3.61 8.37 2.25
N LYS A 197 4.24 9.52 2.03
CA LYS A 197 4.25 10.63 2.99
C LYS A 197 2.85 11.13 3.31
N ASN A 198 2.02 11.33 2.29
CA ASN A 198 0.67 11.88 2.46
C ASN A 198 -0.26 10.89 3.17
N LEU A 199 -0.20 9.60 2.82
CA LEU A 199 -0.97 8.55 3.50
C LEU A 199 -0.54 8.35 4.95
N ASP A 200 0.76 8.41 5.26
CA ASP A 200 1.25 8.38 6.64
C ASP A 200 0.71 9.57 7.43
N SER A 201 0.79 10.79 6.88
CA SER A 201 0.26 11.99 7.52
C SER A 201 -1.25 11.90 7.78
N ILE A 202 -2.04 11.52 6.78
CA ILE A 202 -3.50 11.39 6.90
C ILE A 202 -3.88 10.33 7.94
N SER A 203 -3.26 9.14 7.88
CA SER A 203 -3.55 8.05 8.81
C SER A 203 -3.22 8.40 10.25
N ARG A 204 -2.05 9.03 10.49
CA ARG A 204 -1.64 9.51 11.81
C ARG A 204 -2.56 10.60 12.34
N ARG A 205 -2.99 11.53 11.49
CA ARG A 205 -3.94 12.58 11.89
C ARG A 205 -5.24 11.98 12.42
N TYR A 206 -5.89 11.09 11.67
CA TYR A 206 -7.13 10.48 12.14
C TYR A 206 -6.95 9.60 13.39
N LEU A 207 -5.81 8.93 13.53
CA LEU A 207 -5.51 8.17 14.74
C LEU A 207 -5.24 9.09 15.94
N TYR A 208 -4.18 9.89 15.89
CA TYR A 208 -3.65 10.60 17.05
C TYR A 208 -4.43 11.87 17.41
N GLU A 209 -4.98 12.59 16.43
CA GLU A 209 -5.70 13.85 16.70
C GLU A 209 -7.18 13.64 17.00
N PHE A 210 -7.77 12.57 16.48
CA PHE A 210 -9.21 12.34 16.60
C PHE A 210 -9.58 11.10 17.40
N LEU A 211 -8.94 9.94 17.16
CA LEU A 211 -9.31 8.71 17.85
C LEU A 211 -8.72 8.57 19.26
N ASP A 212 -7.40 8.76 19.39
CA ASP A 212 -6.70 8.60 20.67
C ASP A 212 -7.34 9.44 21.80
N PRO A 213 -7.77 10.71 21.58
CA PRO A 213 -8.44 11.49 22.61
C PRO A 213 -9.78 10.94 23.09
N ILE A 214 -10.45 10.10 22.28
CA ILE A 214 -11.76 9.51 22.61
C ILE A 214 -11.59 8.30 23.55
N GLY A 215 -10.37 7.75 23.68
CA GLY A 215 -10.08 6.67 24.63
C GLY A 215 -10.79 5.35 24.34
N LYS A 216 -11.37 5.18 23.14
CA LYS A 216 -11.80 3.86 22.66
C LYS A 216 -10.52 3.01 22.50
N GLU A 217 -10.48 1.81 23.07
CA GLU A 217 -9.39 0.87 22.79
C GLU A 217 -9.48 0.47 21.30
N VAL A 218 -8.52 0.92 20.47
CA VAL A 218 -8.51 0.68 19.01
C VAL A 218 -7.36 -0.21 18.55
#